data_AF-A0A6G8C559-F1
#
_entry.id   AF-A0A6G8C559-F1
#
_cell.length_a   1.000
_cell.length_b   1.000
_cell.length_c   1.000
_cell.angle_alpha   90.00
_cell.angle_beta   90.00
_cell.angle_gamma   90.00
#
_symmetry.space_group_name_H-M   'P 1'
#
loop_
_entity.id
_entity.type
_entity.pdbx_description
1 polymer ?
#
loop_
_entity_poly.entity_id
_entity_poly.type
_entity_poly.pdbx_seq_one_letter_code
_entity_poly.pdbx_strand_id
1 'polypeptide(L)'
;MRRLQLFFYGNGNLIGLALALLGPVLLFARVIGVGWGWITAGLYCAGLLLGWALTSKRPPFESAMQQHWSAEDIGERINALVQQARPLLSPDMQQHLDGVRNAVHEVLPALANPGPGFNESLFTVRETVLNYLPTTLSHYAALPPLFRVSQPVQDGKTPKQLLTEQLALLDSQMQQVVRNIAASDAQALLANGHFLKQKFDRPDFLKA
;
A
#
# COMPACT_ATOMS: atom_id res chain seq x y z
N MET A 1 3.53 1.83 26.37
CA MET A 1 2.65 2.87 26.95
C MET A 1 2.44 4.11 26.07
N ARG A 2 3.08 4.25 24.89
CA ARG A 2 2.90 5.40 23.96
C ARG A 2 1.91 5.19 22.80
N ARG A 3 1.22 4.04 22.73
CA ARG A 3 0.29 3.67 21.63
C ARG A 3 -1.18 3.97 21.92
N LEU A 4 -1.55 4.19 23.18
CA LEU A 4 -2.93 4.56 23.55
C LEU A 4 -3.25 6.04 23.26
N GLN A 5 -2.23 6.89 23.09
CA GLN A 5 -2.42 8.33 22.88
C GLN A 5 -2.82 8.69 21.43
N LEU A 6 -2.50 7.84 20.44
CA LEU A 6 -2.90 8.06 19.04
C LEU A 6 -4.33 7.60 18.75
N PHE A 7 -4.94 6.79 19.62
CA PHE A 7 -6.35 6.40 19.52
C PHE A 7 -7.31 7.54 19.95
N PHE A 8 -6.83 8.46 20.79
CA PHE A 8 -7.63 9.59 21.29
C PHE A 8 -7.59 10.85 20.41
N TYR A 9 -6.82 10.88 19.32
CA TYR A 9 -6.74 12.04 18.42
C TYR A 9 -7.43 11.79 17.06
N GLY A 10 -8.53 11.05 17.08
CA GLY A 10 -9.52 11.03 16.01
C GLY A 10 -10.63 12.03 16.33
N ASN A 11 -10.68 13.16 15.62
CA ASN A 11 -11.61 14.28 15.84
C ASN A 11 -13.12 13.90 15.87
N GLY A 12 -13.50 12.68 15.49
CA GLY A 12 -14.89 12.21 15.58
C GLY A 12 -15.31 11.71 16.98
N ASN A 13 -14.37 11.23 17.81
CA ASN A 13 -14.71 10.57 19.07
C ASN A 13 -14.87 11.55 20.25
N LEU A 14 -14.23 12.74 20.17
CA LEU A 14 -14.35 13.81 21.18
C LEU A 14 -15.74 14.47 21.18
N ILE A 15 -16.36 14.62 20.00
CA ILE A 15 -17.69 15.23 19.88
C ILE A 15 -18.76 14.28 20.43
N GLY A 16 -18.63 12.97 20.17
CA GLY A 16 -19.52 11.95 20.74
C GLY A 16 -19.42 11.84 22.26
N LEU A 17 -18.21 11.92 22.82
CA LEU A 17 -18.00 11.88 24.28
C LEU A 17 -18.46 13.17 24.97
N ALA A 18 -18.28 14.34 24.33
CA ALA A 18 -18.78 15.62 24.81
C ALA A 18 -20.32 15.69 24.83
N LEU A 19 -20.98 15.10 23.82
CA LEU A 19 -22.43 15.01 23.77
C LEU A 19 -22.99 14.02 24.81
N ALA A 20 -22.28 12.92 25.07
CA ALA A 20 -22.66 11.93 26.09
C ALA A 20 -22.58 12.48 27.53
N LEU A 21 -21.71 13.46 27.78
CA LEU A 21 -21.56 14.13 29.08
C LEU A 21 -22.59 15.23 29.35
N LEU A 22 -23.33 15.70 28.33
CA LEU A 22 -24.35 16.74 28.46
C LEU A 22 -25.66 16.21 29.10
N GLY A 23 -25.94 14.91 28.91
CA GLY A 23 -27.10 14.23 29.52
C GLY A 23 -27.09 14.21 31.06
N PRO A 24 -25.97 13.82 31.71
CA PRO A 24 -25.86 13.83 33.17
C PRO A 24 -25.90 15.23 33.81
N VAL A 25 -25.40 16.26 33.11
CA VAL A 25 -25.37 17.65 33.61
C VAL A 25 -26.79 18.24 33.69
N LEU A 26 -27.67 17.87 32.76
CA LEU A 26 -29.09 18.25 32.77
C LEU A 26 -29.92 17.53 33.85
N LEU A 27 -29.47 16.35 34.30
CA LEU A 27 -30.11 15.57 35.37
C LEU A 27 -29.97 16.24 36.74
N PHE A 28 -28.81 16.83 37.02
CA PHE A 28 -28.52 17.46 38.31
C PHE A 28 -29.25 18.78 38.54
N ALA A 29 -29.84 19.37 37.49
CA ALA A 29 -30.62 20.62 37.58
C ALA A 29 -31.99 20.45 38.28
N ARG A 30 -32.42 19.22 38.62
CA ARG A 30 -33.57 18.91 39.50
C ARG A 30 -34.87 19.65 39.12
N VAL A 31 -35.21 19.66 37.82
CA VAL A 31 -36.36 20.42 37.26
C VAL A 31 -37.48 19.54 36.64
N ILE A 32 -37.39 18.20 36.56
CA ILE A 32 -38.36 17.40 35.77
C ILE A 32 -38.88 16.15 36.53
N GLY A 33 -40.21 15.98 36.59
CA GLY A 33 -40.93 14.88 37.23
C GLY A 33 -41.08 13.59 36.39
N VAL A 34 -41.96 12.67 36.85
CA VAL A 34 -42.22 11.33 36.30
C VAL A 34 -42.49 11.37 34.79
N GLY A 35 -41.56 10.82 34.00
CA GLY A 35 -41.62 10.81 32.52
C GLY A 35 -40.25 10.93 31.82
N TRP A 36 -39.21 11.30 32.57
CA TRP A 36 -37.86 11.56 32.05
C TRP A 36 -37.24 10.37 31.28
N GLY A 37 -37.53 9.13 31.69
CA GLY A 37 -36.99 7.92 31.06
C GLY A 37 -37.35 7.78 29.57
N TRP A 38 -38.52 8.26 29.14
CA TRP A 38 -38.94 8.19 27.74
C TRP A 38 -38.23 9.22 26.86
N ILE A 39 -37.94 10.40 27.41
CA ILE A 39 -37.20 11.45 26.70
C ILE A 39 -35.75 11.01 26.48
N THR A 40 -35.13 10.39 27.49
CA THR A 40 -33.78 9.86 27.37
C THR A 40 -33.70 8.68 26.42
N ALA A 41 -34.70 7.78 26.43
CA ALA A 41 -34.76 6.68 25.49
C ALA A 41 -34.92 7.20 24.05
N GLY A 42 -35.78 8.21 23.84
CA GLY A 42 -35.97 8.85 22.53
C GLY A 42 -34.69 9.53 22.02
N LEU A 43 -34.00 10.29 22.88
CA LEU A 43 -32.77 10.98 22.52
C LEU A 43 -31.61 10.00 22.27
N TYR A 44 -31.55 8.90 23.01
CA TYR A 44 -30.56 7.84 22.82
C TYR A 44 -30.80 7.08 21.51
N CYS A 45 -32.04 6.75 21.18
CA CYS A 45 -32.42 6.15 19.90
C CYS A 45 -32.14 7.10 18.72
N ALA A 46 -32.43 8.40 18.88
CA ALA A 46 -32.10 9.40 17.87
C ALA A 46 -30.58 9.54 17.67
N GLY A 47 -29.81 9.54 18.76
CA GLY A 47 -28.35 9.52 18.72
C GLY A 47 -27.78 8.26 18.05
N LEU A 48 -28.39 7.09 18.28
CA LEU A 48 -28.05 5.83 17.62
C LEU A 48 -28.33 5.87 16.11
N LEU A 49 -29.51 6.36 15.70
CA LEU A 49 -29.89 6.47 14.29
C LEU A 49 -29.05 7.53 13.54
N LEU A 50 -28.81 8.68 14.17
CA LEU A 50 -27.97 9.74 13.61
C LEU A 50 -26.50 9.31 13.56
N GLY A 51 -26.04 8.59 14.60
CA GLY A 51 -24.74 7.94 14.65
C GLY A 51 -24.57 6.94 13.51
N TRP A 52 -25.53 6.04 13.30
CA TRP A 52 -25.51 5.07 12.18
C TRP A 52 -25.54 5.76 10.81
N ALA A 53 -26.34 6.82 10.65
CA ALA A 53 -26.43 7.59 9.41
C ALA A 53 -25.16 8.40 9.08
N LEU A 54 -24.45 8.91 10.10
CA LEU A 54 -23.23 9.72 9.94
C LEU A 54 -21.93 8.89 9.95
N THR A 55 -21.92 7.72 10.60
CA THR A 55 -20.72 6.85 10.72
C THR A 55 -20.62 5.76 9.66
N SER A 56 -21.59 5.67 8.74
CA SER A 56 -21.57 4.72 7.61
C SER A 56 -20.50 4.99 6.53
N LYS A 57 -19.41 5.69 6.87
CA LYS A 57 -18.18 5.72 6.09
C LYS A 57 -16.98 5.29 6.94
N ARG A 58 -16.81 3.96 7.01
CA ARG A 58 -15.59 3.13 7.21
C ARG A 58 -15.06 2.86 8.63
N PRO A 59 -14.53 1.63 8.79
CA PRO A 59 -13.08 1.44 8.80
C PRO A 59 -12.56 0.79 7.50
N PRO A 60 -11.41 1.23 6.94
CA PRO A 60 -10.85 0.70 5.68
C PRO A 60 -10.03 -0.60 5.82
N PHE A 61 -9.87 -1.12 7.04
CA PHE A 61 -8.90 -2.18 7.32
C PHE A 61 -9.33 -3.55 6.77
N GLU A 62 -10.63 -3.88 6.85
CA GLU A 62 -11.15 -5.16 6.35
C GLU A 62 -11.28 -5.17 4.81
N SER A 63 -11.62 -4.03 4.20
CA SER A 63 -11.66 -3.89 2.73
C SER A 63 -10.27 -4.00 2.09
N ALA A 64 -9.22 -3.54 2.78
CA ALA A 64 -7.85 -3.65 2.31
C ALA A 64 -7.30 -5.09 2.34
N MET A 65 -7.85 -5.95 3.21
CA MET A 65 -7.47 -7.37 3.27
C MET A 65 -8.18 -8.24 2.21
N GLN A 66 -9.29 -7.76 1.63
CA GLN A 66 -10.05 -8.50 0.60
C GLN A 66 -9.74 -8.06 -0.84
N GLN A 67 -9.01 -6.97 -1.04
CA GLN A 67 -8.63 -6.52 -2.38
C GLN A 67 -7.45 -7.36 -2.88
N HIS A 68 -7.76 -8.39 -3.69
CA HIS A 68 -6.73 -9.08 -4.47
C HIS A 68 -6.16 -8.06 -5.46
N TRP A 69 -4.98 -7.49 -5.15
CA TRP A 69 -4.32 -6.52 -6.03
C TRP A 69 -4.02 -7.20 -7.37
N SER A 70 -4.76 -6.81 -8.40
CA SER A 70 -4.52 -7.26 -9.78
C SER A 70 -3.21 -6.68 -10.32
N ALA A 71 -2.69 -7.24 -11.40
CA ALA A 71 -1.50 -6.69 -12.04
C ALA A 71 -1.76 -5.26 -12.54
N GLU A 72 -2.97 -5.00 -13.05
CA GLU A 72 -3.42 -3.68 -13.46
C GLU A 72 -3.44 -2.70 -12.28
N ASP A 73 -3.96 -3.11 -11.12
CA ASP A 73 -3.96 -2.27 -9.92
C ASP A 73 -2.54 -1.92 -9.46
N ILE A 74 -1.59 -2.87 -9.57
CA ILE A 74 -0.17 -2.65 -9.26
C ILE A 74 0.43 -1.63 -10.22
N GLY A 75 0.16 -1.75 -11.52
CA GLY A 75 0.59 -0.82 -12.56
C GLY A 75 0.06 0.60 -12.34
N GLU A 76 -1.23 0.74 -12.05
CA GLU A 76 -1.84 2.03 -11.74
C GLU A 76 -1.29 2.62 -10.45
N ARG A 77 -1.09 1.78 -9.42
CA ARG A 77 -0.53 2.23 -8.14
C ARG A 77 0.87 2.79 -8.29
N ILE A 78 1.76 2.13 -9.03
CA ILE A 78 3.12 2.65 -9.25
C ILE A 78 3.11 3.96 -10.03
N ASN A 79 2.24 4.08 -11.04
CA ASN A 79 2.06 5.31 -11.80
C ASN A 79 1.60 6.48 -10.91
N ALA A 80 0.59 6.24 -10.06
CA ALA A 80 0.09 7.23 -9.11
C ALA A 80 1.18 7.65 -8.10
N LEU A 81 1.95 6.70 -7.56
CA LEU A 81 3.05 6.98 -6.64
C LEU A 81 4.14 7.85 -7.28
N VAL A 82 4.54 7.54 -8.51
CA VAL A 82 5.53 8.33 -9.24
C VAL A 82 5.05 9.76 -9.46
N GLN A 83 3.81 9.93 -9.92
CA GLN A 83 3.24 11.27 -10.15
C GLN A 83 3.15 12.10 -8.87
N GLN A 84 2.73 11.49 -7.75
CA GLN A 84 2.62 12.17 -6.46
C GLN A 84 3.97 12.55 -5.87
N ALA A 85 4.99 11.70 -6.04
CA ALA A 85 6.30 11.91 -5.44
C ALA A 85 7.17 12.91 -6.23
N ARG A 86 7.04 12.96 -7.57
CA ARG A 86 7.82 13.84 -8.47
C ARG A 86 8.12 15.26 -7.95
N PRO A 87 7.13 16.06 -7.48
CA PRO A 87 7.39 17.44 -7.06
C PRO A 87 8.31 17.55 -5.83
N LEU A 88 8.45 16.50 -5.02
CA LEU A 88 9.30 16.48 -3.83
C LEU A 88 10.73 16.01 -4.10
N LEU A 89 10.99 15.44 -5.28
CA LEU A 89 12.21 14.69 -5.59
C LEU A 89 13.15 15.48 -6.50
N SER A 90 14.47 15.33 -6.28
CA SER A 90 15.48 15.87 -7.20
C SER A 90 15.57 15.05 -8.49
N PRO A 91 16.17 15.58 -9.57
CA PRO A 91 16.27 14.87 -10.86
C PRO A 91 16.82 13.44 -10.75
N ASP A 92 17.92 13.25 -10.00
CA ASP A 92 18.52 11.92 -9.82
C ASP A 92 17.57 10.92 -9.13
N MET A 93 16.79 11.38 -8.15
CA MET A 93 15.78 10.55 -7.46
C MET A 93 14.64 10.18 -8.41
N GLN A 94 14.23 11.12 -9.28
CA GLN A 94 13.19 10.88 -10.27
C GLN A 94 13.65 9.83 -11.30
N GLN A 95 14.92 9.84 -11.69
CA GLN A 95 15.49 8.83 -12.60
C GLN A 95 15.39 7.42 -12.01
N HIS A 96 15.82 7.22 -10.76
CA HIS A 96 15.70 5.92 -10.09
C HIS A 96 14.25 5.49 -9.91
N LEU A 97 13.36 6.43 -9.57
CA LEU A 97 11.93 6.15 -9.42
C LEU A 97 11.28 5.73 -10.76
N ASP A 98 11.68 6.37 -11.86
CA ASP A 98 11.25 5.99 -13.20
C ASP A 98 11.82 4.63 -13.63
N GLY A 99 13.06 4.30 -13.22
CA GLY A 99 13.66 2.97 -13.38
C GLY A 99 12.83 1.88 -12.70
N VAL A 100 12.47 2.09 -11.43
CA VAL A 100 11.55 1.21 -10.68
C VAL A 100 10.22 1.06 -11.40
N ARG A 101 9.57 2.17 -11.80
CA ARG A 101 8.29 2.15 -12.51
C ARG A 101 8.37 1.33 -13.80
N ASN A 102 9.42 1.53 -14.61
CA ASN A 102 9.58 0.82 -15.87
C ASN A 102 9.80 -0.68 -15.64
N ALA A 103 10.62 -1.05 -14.66
CA ALA A 103 10.83 -2.45 -14.29
C ALA A 103 9.54 -3.13 -13.79
N VAL A 104 8.71 -2.41 -13.01
CA VAL A 104 7.39 -2.91 -12.60
C VAL A 104 6.50 -3.16 -13.82
N HIS A 105 6.45 -2.22 -14.77
CA HIS A 105 5.65 -2.36 -16.01
C HIS A 105 6.09 -3.56 -16.86
N GLU A 106 7.39 -3.81 -16.94
CA GLU A 106 7.94 -4.96 -17.67
C GLU A 106 7.53 -6.30 -17.04
N VAL A 107 7.33 -6.34 -15.72
CA VAL A 107 6.95 -7.54 -14.96
C VAL A 107 5.43 -7.70 -14.83
N LEU A 108 4.61 -6.70 -15.18
CA LEU A 108 3.15 -6.78 -15.09
C LEU A 108 2.54 -7.99 -15.80
N PRO A 109 2.96 -8.37 -17.03
CA PRO A 109 2.41 -9.56 -17.68
C PRO A 109 2.64 -10.85 -16.88
N ALA A 110 3.80 -10.98 -16.24
CA ALA A 110 4.14 -12.11 -15.38
C ALA A 110 3.36 -12.08 -14.05
N LEU A 111 2.99 -10.90 -13.56
CA LEU A 111 2.09 -10.74 -12.41
C LEU A 111 0.63 -11.10 -12.74
N ALA A 112 0.19 -10.84 -13.98
CA ALA A 112 -1.17 -11.14 -14.43
C ALA A 112 -1.39 -12.66 -14.62
N ASN A 113 -0.37 -13.36 -15.11
CA ASN A 113 -0.38 -14.80 -15.30
C ASN A 113 0.76 -15.46 -14.51
N PRO A 114 0.67 -15.51 -13.17
CA PRO A 114 1.69 -16.16 -12.37
C PRO A 114 1.71 -17.65 -12.71
N GLY A 115 2.88 -18.17 -13.04
CA GLY A 115 3.08 -19.60 -13.26
C GLY A 115 2.71 -20.43 -12.02
N PRO A 116 2.64 -21.76 -12.16
CA PRO A 116 2.35 -22.64 -11.03
C PRO A 116 3.43 -22.54 -9.96
N GLY A 117 3.03 -22.20 -8.74
CA GLY A 117 3.92 -22.11 -7.58
C GLY A 117 4.17 -20.69 -7.09
N PHE A 118 4.88 -20.58 -5.96
CA PHE A 118 5.29 -19.30 -5.42
C PHE A 118 6.47 -18.74 -6.23
N ASN A 119 6.36 -17.49 -6.66
CA ASN A 119 7.45 -16.78 -7.32
C ASN A 119 7.89 -15.60 -6.44
N GLU A 120 9.08 -15.73 -5.86
CA GLU A 120 9.68 -14.72 -4.97
C GLU A 120 9.89 -13.37 -5.68
N SER A 121 10.22 -13.39 -6.97
CA SER A 121 10.42 -12.17 -7.75
C SER A 121 9.11 -11.39 -7.90
N LEU A 122 8.00 -12.10 -8.22
CA LEU A 122 6.67 -11.49 -8.31
C LEU A 122 6.17 -10.96 -6.97
N PHE A 123 6.43 -11.70 -5.88
CA PHE A 123 6.14 -11.24 -4.53
C PHE A 123 6.91 -9.96 -4.18
N THR A 124 8.21 -9.92 -4.51
CA THR A 124 9.08 -8.77 -4.25
C THR A 124 8.61 -7.52 -5.00
N VAL A 125 8.14 -7.65 -6.24
CA VAL A 125 7.56 -6.52 -7.00
C VAL A 125 6.31 -5.98 -6.30
N ARG A 126 5.38 -6.87 -5.92
CA ARG A 126 4.16 -6.49 -5.21
C ARG A 126 4.48 -5.75 -3.90
N GLU A 127 5.34 -6.31 -3.07
CA GLU A 127 5.76 -5.69 -1.80
C GLU A 127 6.45 -4.34 -2.01
N THR A 128 7.25 -4.22 -3.08
CA THR A 128 7.92 -2.96 -3.42
C THR A 128 6.90 -1.87 -3.72
N VAL A 129 5.90 -2.15 -4.56
CA VAL A 129 4.88 -1.17 -4.95
C VAL A 129 3.92 -0.85 -3.81
N LEU A 130 3.53 -1.84 -3.00
CA LEU A 130 2.51 -1.67 -1.97
C LEU A 130 3.06 -1.15 -0.65
N ASN A 131 4.28 -1.57 -0.27
CA ASN A 131 4.80 -1.36 1.08
C ASN A 131 6.13 -0.60 1.05
N TYR A 132 7.17 -1.11 0.38
CA TYR A 132 8.52 -0.58 0.55
C TYR A 132 8.70 0.82 -0.05
N LEU A 133 8.30 1.01 -1.31
CA LEU A 133 8.43 2.29 -1.98
C LEU A 133 7.53 3.38 -1.36
N PRO A 134 6.22 3.15 -1.12
CA PRO A 134 5.36 4.13 -0.47
C PRO A 134 5.85 4.52 0.92
N THR A 135 6.32 3.55 1.71
CA THR A 135 6.83 3.81 3.06
C THR A 135 8.09 4.67 3.00
N THR A 136 9.03 4.33 2.11
CA THR A 136 10.27 5.10 1.91
C THR A 136 9.99 6.56 1.51
N LEU A 137 9.11 6.75 0.52
CA LEU A 137 8.72 8.08 0.05
C LEU A 137 7.97 8.87 1.13
N SER A 138 7.08 8.23 1.90
CA SER A 138 6.31 8.91 2.95
C SER A 138 7.20 9.35 4.12
N HIS A 139 8.20 8.54 4.51
CA HIS A 139 9.19 8.93 5.52
C HIS A 139 9.97 10.17 5.10
N TYR A 140 10.40 10.25 3.85
CA TYR A 140 11.10 11.45 3.35
C TYR A 140 10.15 12.66 3.23
N ALA A 141 8.92 12.45 2.78
CA ALA A 141 7.94 13.53 2.65
C ALA A 141 7.54 14.14 4.01
N ALA A 142 7.51 13.33 5.06
CA ALA A 142 7.22 13.77 6.43
C ALA A 142 8.29 14.70 7.02
N LEU A 143 9.51 14.70 6.47
CA LEU A 143 10.58 15.58 6.93
C LEU A 143 10.31 17.03 6.51
N PRO A 144 10.53 18.02 7.40
CA PRO A 144 10.42 19.42 7.01
C PRO A 144 11.46 19.79 5.93
N PRO A 145 11.14 20.68 4.97
CA PRO A 145 11.99 20.93 3.79
C PRO A 145 13.45 21.30 4.12
N LEU A 146 13.67 22.13 5.16
CA LEU A 146 15.01 22.54 5.59
C LEU A 146 15.85 21.35 6.09
N PHE A 147 15.23 20.43 6.82
CA PHE A 147 15.92 19.26 7.38
C PHE A 147 16.33 18.25 6.30
N ARG A 148 15.66 18.22 5.15
CA ARG A 148 15.99 17.30 4.04
C ARG A 148 17.40 17.52 3.48
N VAL A 149 17.90 18.75 3.57
CA VAL A 149 19.18 19.18 2.96
C VAL A 149 20.25 19.56 3.96
N SER A 150 19.89 19.97 5.18
CA SER A 150 20.84 20.63 6.09
C SER A 150 21.33 19.77 7.25
N GLN A 151 20.56 18.78 7.71
CA GLN A 151 20.92 18.01 8.90
C GLN A 151 21.46 16.63 8.53
N PRO A 152 22.71 16.30 8.91
CA PRO A 152 23.19 14.93 8.78
C PRO A 152 22.41 14.04 9.77
N VAL A 153 21.89 12.91 9.30
CA VAL A 153 21.10 11.99 10.11
C VAL A 153 21.95 10.81 10.57
N GLN A 154 22.52 10.08 9.61
CA GLN A 154 23.30 8.87 9.85
C GLN A 154 24.54 8.91 8.95
N ASP A 155 25.70 8.52 9.50
CA ASP A 155 26.97 8.44 8.78
C ASP A 155 27.38 9.74 8.06
N GLY A 156 26.94 10.89 8.57
CA GLY A 156 27.17 12.20 7.96
C GLY A 156 26.33 12.50 6.71
N LYS A 157 25.44 11.59 6.31
CA LYS A 157 24.58 11.75 5.13
C LYS A 157 23.33 12.57 5.45
N THR A 158 22.95 13.42 4.51
CA THR A 158 21.67 14.15 4.54
C THR A 158 20.51 13.22 4.19
N PRO A 159 19.26 13.51 4.62
CA PRO A 159 18.09 12.72 4.22
C PRO A 159 17.91 12.64 2.71
N LYS A 160 18.28 13.71 1.99
CA LYS A 160 18.30 13.70 0.53
C LYS A 160 19.24 12.63 -0.01
N GLN A 161 20.48 12.58 0.46
CA GLN A 161 21.44 11.56 0.01
C GLN A 161 20.97 10.15 0.36
N LEU A 162 20.44 9.95 1.58
CA LEU A 162 19.94 8.66 2.02
C LEU A 162 18.77 8.17 1.15
N LEU A 163 17.81 9.05 0.82
CA LEU A 163 16.71 8.69 -0.07
C LEU A 163 17.21 8.35 -1.48
N THR A 164 18.16 9.11 -2.02
CA THR A 164 18.75 8.80 -3.33
C THR A 164 19.34 7.39 -3.35
N GLU A 165 20.11 7.01 -2.32
CA GLU A 165 20.69 5.67 -2.20
C GLU A 165 19.61 4.58 -2.07
N GLN A 166 18.57 4.83 -1.29
CA GLN A 166 17.45 3.90 -1.13
C GLN A 166 16.68 3.68 -2.43
N LEU A 167 16.41 4.75 -3.19
CA LEU A 167 15.77 4.64 -4.50
C LEU A 167 16.67 3.93 -5.51
N ALA A 168 17.98 4.21 -5.51
CA ALA A 168 18.93 3.51 -6.37
C ALA A 168 19.01 2.01 -6.04
N LEU A 169 18.95 1.65 -4.75
CA LEU A 169 18.88 0.26 -4.33
C LEU A 169 17.61 -0.41 -4.83
N LEU A 170 16.43 0.22 -4.62
CA LEU A 170 15.16 -0.31 -5.11
C LEU A 170 15.15 -0.50 -6.63
N ASP A 171 15.66 0.47 -7.37
CA ASP A 171 15.82 0.41 -8.83
C ASP A 171 16.69 -0.80 -9.24
N SER A 172 17.88 -0.93 -8.65
CA SER A 172 18.78 -2.05 -8.95
C SER A 172 18.16 -3.43 -8.66
N GLN A 173 17.37 -3.53 -7.58
CA GLN A 173 16.68 -4.76 -7.20
C GLN A 173 15.54 -5.09 -8.17
N MET A 174 14.75 -4.09 -8.58
CA MET A 174 13.69 -4.29 -9.58
C MET A 174 14.26 -4.70 -10.94
N GLN A 175 15.39 -4.13 -11.35
CA GLN A 175 16.11 -4.55 -12.54
C GLN A 175 16.62 -6.00 -12.43
N GLN A 176 17.04 -6.44 -11.23
CA GLN A 176 17.41 -7.85 -11.02
C GLN A 176 16.20 -8.78 -11.12
N VAL A 177 15.05 -8.37 -10.58
CA VAL A 177 13.79 -9.13 -10.72
C VAL A 177 13.42 -9.30 -12.19
N VAL A 178 13.48 -8.25 -13.00
CA VAL A 178 13.25 -8.33 -14.46
C VAL A 178 14.16 -9.38 -15.09
N ARG A 179 15.46 -9.34 -14.80
CA ARG A 179 16.44 -10.32 -15.33
C ARG A 179 16.12 -11.75 -14.90
N ASN A 180 15.72 -11.96 -13.64
CA ASN A 180 15.39 -13.28 -13.12
C ASN A 180 14.17 -13.88 -13.84
N ILE A 181 13.15 -13.06 -14.09
CA ILE A 181 11.94 -13.49 -14.81
C ILE A 181 12.29 -13.80 -16.26
N ALA A 182 13.01 -12.91 -16.94
CA ALA A 182 13.45 -13.14 -18.32
C ALA A 182 14.30 -14.42 -18.47
N ALA A 183 15.19 -14.70 -17.50
CA ALA A 183 15.98 -15.92 -17.48
C ALA A 183 15.11 -17.18 -17.29
N SER A 184 14.10 -17.11 -16.43
CA SER A 184 13.12 -18.18 -16.24
C SER A 184 12.33 -18.47 -17.52
N ASP A 185 11.86 -17.42 -18.20
CA ASP A 185 11.10 -17.55 -19.45
C ASP A 185 11.97 -18.12 -20.58
N ALA A 186 13.23 -17.69 -20.69
CA ALA A 186 14.19 -18.26 -21.63
C ALA A 186 14.42 -19.76 -21.37
N GLN A 187 14.52 -20.17 -20.11
CA GLN A 187 14.67 -21.59 -19.75
C GLN A 187 13.43 -22.40 -20.11
N ALA A 188 12.23 -21.84 -19.89
CA ALA A 188 10.97 -22.47 -20.29
C ALA A 188 10.87 -22.64 -21.82
N LEU A 189 11.33 -21.64 -22.57
CA LEU A 189 11.39 -21.70 -24.04
C LEU A 189 12.32 -22.82 -24.54
N LEU A 190 13.51 -22.94 -23.94
CA LEU A 190 14.47 -24.01 -24.26
C LEU A 190 13.88 -25.40 -23.96
N ALA A 191 13.26 -25.56 -22.79
CA ALA A 191 12.62 -26.82 -22.40
C ALA A 191 11.51 -27.22 -23.38
N ASN A 192 10.67 -26.27 -23.80
CA ASN A 192 9.65 -26.50 -24.82
C ASN A 192 10.27 -26.89 -26.16
N GLY A 193 11.35 -26.24 -26.60
CA GLY A 193 12.07 -26.58 -27.82
C GLY A 193 12.61 -28.02 -27.82
N HIS A 194 13.20 -28.46 -26.70
CA HIS A 194 13.65 -29.84 -26.53
C HIS A 194 12.50 -30.83 -26.59
N PHE A 195 11.38 -30.54 -25.94
CA PHE A 195 10.18 -31.37 -25.98
C PHE A 195 9.62 -31.51 -27.40
N LEU A 196 9.50 -30.40 -28.14
CA LEU A 196 9.03 -30.41 -29.52
C LEU A 196 9.94 -31.26 -30.40
N LYS A 197 11.26 -31.09 -30.28
CA LYS A 197 12.22 -31.92 -31.00
C LYS A 197 12.01 -33.41 -30.69
N GLN A 198 11.96 -33.80 -29.41
CA GLN A 198 11.73 -35.20 -29.02
C GLN A 198 10.40 -35.77 -29.54
N LYS A 199 9.34 -34.95 -29.59
CA LYS A 199 8.01 -35.38 -30.03
C LYS A 199 7.94 -35.61 -31.54
N PHE A 200 8.60 -34.77 -32.34
CA PHE A 200 8.50 -34.80 -33.81
C PHE A 200 9.69 -35.49 -34.51
N ASP A 201 10.79 -35.73 -33.81
CA ASP A 201 11.98 -36.44 -34.34
C ASP A 201 11.89 -37.97 -34.16
N ARG A 202 10.73 -38.50 -33.74
CA ARG A 202 10.47 -39.95 -33.78
C ARG A 202 10.11 -40.33 -35.22
N PRO A 203 10.95 -41.11 -35.92
CA PRO A 203 10.62 -41.59 -37.25
C PRO A 203 9.35 -42.45 -37.16
N ASP A 204 8.46 -42.21 -38.12
CA ASP A 204 7.23 -42.97 -38.34
C ASP A 204 7.58 -44.47 -38.48
N PHE A 205 7.38 -45.24 -37.40
CA PHE A 205 7.64 -46.69 -37.38
C PHE A 205 6.60 -47.48 -38.21
N LEU A 206 5.75 -46.81 -38.98
CA LEU A 206 4.73 -47.40 -39.85
C LEU A 206 5.12 -47.36 -41.33
N LYS A 207 6.36 -47.74 -41.64
CA LYS A 207 6.72 -48.29 -42.94
C LYS A 207 7.16 -49.74 -42.76
N ALA A 208 6.16 -50.62 -42.61
CA ALA A 208 6.26 -52.05 -42.85
C ALA A 208 5.42 -52.38 -44.07
#